data_AF-K6D9H5-F1
#
_entry.id   AF-K6D9H5-F1
#
_cell.length_a   1.000
_cell.length_b   1.000
_cell.length_c   1.000
_cell.angle_alpha   90.00
_cell.angle_beta   90.00
_cell.angle_gamma   90.00
#
_symmetry.space_group_name_H-M   'P 1'
#
loop_
_entity.id
_entity.type
_entity.pdbx_description
1 polymer ?
#
loop_
_entity_poly.entity_id
_entity_poly.type
_entity_poly.pdbx_seq_one_letter_code
_entity_poly.pdbx_strand_id
1 'polypeptide(L)'
;MKVGQGLTIHKDISFSQKETKSTEFASFQHILTEKQTGVAKEHLGTLIEGITKQGERLARSRSLKDLHEYKRLIKSFLQEVVKNGLSLEETTSFSYSSSRERKLKVIKEIDTKLLELSQEMVKQEDQNIRLLDKMGEIKGMLIDLYL
;
A
#
# COMPACT_ATOMS: atom_id res chain seq x y z
N MET A 1 -69.49 -10.18 -44.20
CA MET A 1 -68.81 -10.18 -42.89
C MET A 1 -67.47 -10.92 -43.05
N LYS A 2 -66.36 -10.23 -42.74
CA LYS A 2 -64.98 -10.72 -42.80
C LYS A 2 -64.64 -11.43 -41.47
N VAL A 3 -63.94 -12.56 -41.49
CA VAL A 3 -62.85 -12.88 -40.54
C VAL A 3 -62.04 -14.07 -41.10
N GLY A 4 -60.72 -13.89 -41.21
CA GLY A 4 -59.80 -14.76 -41.91
C GLY A 4 -59.11 -15.80 -41.03
N GLN A 5 -58.70 -16.89 -41.67
CA GLN A 5 -57.67 -17.80 -41.18
C GLN A 5 -56.29 -17.16 -41.36
N GLY A 6 -55.41 -17.31 -40.36
CA GLY A 6 -54.02 -16.93 -40.49
C GLY A 6 -53.22 -17.04 -39.20
N LEU A 7 -52.52 -18.18 -39.08
CA LEU A 7 -51.18 -18.32 -38.53
C LEU A 7 -50.97 -18.18 -37.00
N THR A 8 -50.82 -19.33 -36.35
CA THR A 8 -50.12 -19.51 -35.07
C THR A 8 -48.67 -19.06 -35.19
N ILE A 9 -48.28 -18.05 -34.41
CA ILE A 9 -46.86 -17.70 -34.21
C ILE A 9 -46.43 -18.24 -32.84
N HIS A 10 -45.84 -19.43 -32.85
CA HIS A 10 -44.84 -19.80 -31.86
C HIS A 10 -43.50 -19.22 -32.32
N LYS A 11 -42.93 -18.32 -31.52
CA LYS A 11 -41.48 -18.13 -31.48
C LYS A 11 -41.10 -17.57 -30.12
N ASP A 12 -40.62 -18.46 -29.26
CA ASP A 12 -39.76 -18.11 -28.14
C ASP A 12 -38.68 -17.14 -28.64
N ILE A 13 -38.72 -15.91 -28.12
CA ILE A 13 -37.56 -15.03 -28.13
C ILE A 13 -37.13 -14.92 -26.67
N SER A 14 -36.41 -15.93 -26.23
CA SER A 14 -35.59 -15.86 -25.02
C SER A 14 -34.52 -14.80 -25.28
N PHE A 15 -34.75 -13.58 -24.82
CA PHE A 15 -33.77 -12.50 -24.84
C PHE A 15 -32.69 -12.79 -23.78
N SER A 16 -31.79 -13.73 -24.09
CA SER A 16 -30.55 -13.89 -23.34
C SER A 16 -29.56 -12.81 -23.79
N GLN A 17 -29.71 -11.60 -23.24
CA GLN A 17 -28.76 -10.50 -23.46
C GLN A 17 -28.36 -9.83 -22.14
N LYS A 18 -28.28 -10.61 -21.04
CA LYS A 18 -27.94 -10.10 -19.72
C LYS A 18 -26.52 -10.46 -19.24
N GLU A 19 -25.76 -11.27 -19.99
CA GLU A 19 -24.45 -11.77 -19.52
C GLU A 19 -23.22 -10.98 -20.01
N THR A 20 -23.35 -10.15 -21.07
CA THR A 20 -22.20 -9.38 -21.61
C THR A 20 -21.90 -8.09 -20.85
N LYS A 21 -22.91 -7.35 -20.38
CA LYS A 21 -22.71 -6.08 -19.64
C LYS A 21 -22.06 -6.24 -18.27
N SER A 22 -22.34 -7.34 -17.56
CA SER A 22 -21.75 -7.60 -16.24
C SER A 22 -20.26 -7.90 -16.33
N THR A 23 -19.83 -8.58 -17.40
CA THR A 23 -18.43 -8.98 -17.63
C THR A 23 -17.56 -7.79 -18.03
N GLU A 24 -18.05 -6.90 -18.89
CA GLU A 24 -17.34 -5.66 -19.26
C GLU A 24 -17.19 -4.70 -18.07
N PHE A 25 -18.23 -4.56 -17.24
CA PHE A 25 -18.15 -3.73 -16.03
C PHE A 25 -17.16 -4.30 -15.01
N ALA A 26 -17.16 -5.62 -14.80
CA ALA A 26 -16.18 -6.29 -13.93
C ALA A 26 -14.74 -6.11 -14.45
N SER A 27 -14.53 -6.17 -15.78
CA SER A 27 -13.23 -5.92 -16.40
C SER A 27 -12.78 -4.47 -16.22
N PHE A 28 -13.67 -3.49 -16.35
CA PHE A 28 -13.33 -2.09 -16.11
C PHE A 28 -12.99 -1.81 -14.64
N GLN A 29 -13.77 -2.36 -13.70
CA GLN A 29 -13.49 -2.25 -12.27
C GLN A 29 -12.12 -2.84 -11.92
N HIS A 30 -11.80 -4.02 -12.49
CA HIS A 30 -10.49 -4.64 -12.30
C HIS A 30 -9.34 -3.76 -12.81
N ILE A 31 -9.45 -3.23 -14.03
CA ILE A 31 -8.43 -2.32 -14.60
C ILE A 31 -8.29 -1.06 -13.74
N LEU A 32 -9.39 -0.49 -13.26
CA LEU A 32 -9.36 0.70 -12.40
C LEU A 32 -8.65 0.43 -11.08
N THR A 33 -8.96 -0.68 -10.40
CA THR A 33 -8.29 -1.09 -9.16
C THR A 33 -6.80 -1.34 -9.39
N GLU A 34 -6.43 -2.03 -10.48
CA GLU A 34 -5.04 -2.29 -10.84
C GLU A 34 -4.25 -0.99 -11.13
N LYS A 35 -4.89 0.00 -11.78
CA LYS A 35 -4.26 1.31 -11.99
C LYS A 35 -4.09 2.08 -10.68
N GLN A 36 -5.07 2.03 -9.79
CA GLN A 36 -4.99 2.70 -8.48
C GLN A 36 -3.87 2.10 -7.61
N THR A 37 -3.71 0.77 -7.61
CA THR A 37 -2.63 0.10 -6.86
C THR A 37 -1.26 0.43 -7.43
N GLY A 38 -1.12 0.48 -8.75
CA GLY A 38 0.11 0.89 -9.42
C GLY A 38 0.57 2.29 -9.01
N VAL A 39 -0.35 3.26 -9.03
CA VAL A 39 -0.07 4.66 -8.62
C VAL A 39 0.31 4.74 -7.13
N ALA A 40 -0.42 4.03 -6.26
CA ALA A 40 -0.08 3.99 -4.83
C ALA A 40 1.32 3.40 -4.60
N LYS A 41 1.68 2.34 -5.33
CA LYS A 41 3.01 1.71 -5.24
C LYS A 41 4.13 2.67 -5.69
N GLU A 42 3.92 3.41 -6.77
CA GLU A 42 4.86 4.42 -7.25
C GLU A 42 5.04 5.56 -6.24
N HIS A 43 3.94 6.02 -5.63
CA HIS A 43 3.98 7.05 -4.59
C HIS A 43 4.76 6.58 -3.35
N LEU A 44 4.52 5.34 -2.89
CA LEU A 44 5.28 4.73 -1.80
C LEU A 44 6.77 4.60 -2.14
N GLY A 45 7.11 4.24 -3.38
CA GLY A 45 8.49 4.23 -3.87
C GLY A 45 9.17 5.60 -3.76
N THR A 46 8.45 6.67 -4.13
CA THR A 46 8.95 8.05 -4.01
C THR A 46 9.22 8.44 -2.54
N LEU A 47 8.34 8.02 -1.61
CA LEU A 47 8.53 8.25 -0.18
C LEU A 47 9.77 7.50 0.36
N ILE A 48 10.00 6.26 -0.07
CA ILE A 48 11.19 5.47 0.28
C ILE A 48 12.48 6.15 -0.22
N GLU A 49 12.47 6.72 -1.43
CA GLU A 49 13.61 7.44 -1.95
C GLU A 49 13.90 8.69 -1.09
N GLY A 50 12.86 9.44 -0.71
CA GLY A 50 12.98 10.56 0.22
C GLY A 50 13.55 10.17 1.59
N ILE A 51 13.05 9.06 2.16
CA ILE A 51 13.55 8.50 3.43
C ILE A 51 15.03 8.09 3.29
N THR A 52 15.41 7.48 2.17
CA THR A 52 16.79 7.05 1.91
C THR A 52 17.74 8.26 1.85
N LYS A 53 17.40 9.28 1.07
CA LYS A 53 18.19 10.52 0.97
C LYS A 53 18.31 11.22 2.32
N GLN A 54 17.21 11.33 3.05
CA GLN A 54 17.24 11.93 4.38
C GLN A 54 18.06 11.09 5.36
N GLY A 55 18.04 9.77 5.21
CA GLY A 55 18.85 8.86 6.00
C GLY A 55 20.35 9.06 5.76
N GLU A 56 20.78 9.17 4.50
CA GLU A 56 22.17 9.50 4.18
C GLU A 56 22.61 10.84 4.75
N ARG A 57 21.72 11.86 4.69
CA ARG A 57 21.98 13.17 5.32
C ARG A 57 22.15 13.04 6.83
N LEU A 58 21.25 12.31 7.49
CA LEU A 58 21.31 12.06 8.93
C LEU A 58 22.60 11.34 9.33
N ALA A 59 23.03 10.33 8.58
CA ALA A 59 24.27 9.61 8.86
C ALA A 59 25.51 10.51 8.77
N ARG A 60 25.50 11.52 7.88
CA ARG A 60 26.59 12.49 7.73
C ARG A 60 26.54 13.60 8.78
N SER A 61 25.38 14.20 9.00
CA SER A 61 25.23 15.38 9.87
C SER A 61 25.13 15.03 11.34
N ARG A 62 24.62 13.82 11.65
CA ARG A 62 24.28 13.35 13.01
C ARG A 62 23.46 14.38 13.81
N SER A 63 22.65 15.18 13.12
CA SER A 63 21.90 16.26 13.76
C SER A 63 20.51 15.80 14.20
N LEU A 64 20.05 16.27 15.36
CA LEU A 64 18.68 16.02 15.83
C LEU A 64 17.62 16.57 14.86
N LYS A 65 17.97 17.63 14.12
CA LYS A 65 17.12 18.18 13.06
C LYS A 65 16.91 17.18 11.92
N ASP A 66 17.99 16.55 11.45
CA ASP A 66 17.89 15.55 10.40
C ASP A 66 17.21 14.26 10.88
N LEU A 67 17.35 13.91 12.17
CA LEU A 67 16.60 12.82 12.79
C LEU A 67 15.10 13.11 12.82
N HIS A 68 14.72 14.34 13.17
CA HIS A 68 13.32 14.76 13.18
C HIS A 68 12.70 14.62 11.78
N GLU A 69 13.37 15.12 10.75
CA GLU A 69 12.90 14.98 9.36
C GLU A 69 12.85 13.52 8.91
N TYR A 70 13.84 12.71 9.27
CA TYR A 70 13.84 11.27 8.97
C TYR A 70 12.62 10.57 9.58
N LYS A 71 12.34 10.82 10.87
CA LYS A 71 11.16 10.28 11.56
C LYS A 71 9.85 10.78 10.95
N ARG A 72 9.79 12.05 10.53
CA ARG A 72 8.62 12.64 9.88
C ARG A 72 8.31 11.94 8.56
N LEU A 73 9.31 11.72 7.71
CA LEU A 73 9.13 11.02 6.43
C LEU A 73 8.67 9.58 6.61
N ILE A 74 9.25 8.86 7.59
CA ILE A 74 8.80 7.50 7.91
C ILE A 74 7.35 7.50 8.37
N LYS A 75 6.97 8.45 9.25
CA LYS A 75 5.58 8.58 9.69
C LYS A 75 4.63 8.80 8.51
N SER A 76 4.98 9.67 7.57
CA SER A 76 4.17 9.91 6.36
C SER A 76 4.05 8.65 5.50
N PHE A 77 5.14 7.90 5.32
CA PHE A 77 5.10 6.62 4.63
C PHE A 77 4.17 5.60 5.32
N LEU A 78 4.29 5.43 6.65
CA LEU A 78 3.44 4.50 7.38
C LEU A 78 1.95 4.88 7.31
N GLN A 79 1.64 6.17 7.33
CA GLN A 79 0.27 6.66 7.13
C GLN A 79 -0.29 6.27 5.76
N GLU A 80 0.53 6.39 4.71
CA GLU A 80 0.14 6.03 3.36
C GLU A 80 0.00 4.51 3.18
N VAL A 81 0.86 3.71 3.81
CA VAL A 81 0.74 2.25 3.86
C VAL A 81 -0.55 1.83 4.55
N VAL A 82 -0.89 2.44 5.69
CA VAL A 82 -2.15 2.13 6.38
C VAL A 82 -3.34 2.53 5.51
N LYS A 83 -3.32 3.71 4.90
CA LYS A 83 -4.41 4.19 4.05
C LYS A 83 -4.67 3.29 2.84
N ASN A 84 -3.62 2.89 2.11
CA ASN A 84 -3.76 2.05 0.90
C ASN A 84 -3.81 0.55 1.20
N GLY A 85 -3.20 0.11 2.30
CA GLY A 85 -3.23 -1.29 2.75
C GLY A 85 -4.62 -1.72 3.23
N LEU A 86 -5.43 -0.77 3.74
CA LEU A 86 -6.83 -0.99 4.11
C LEU A 86 -7.73 -1.11 2.87
N SER A 87 -7.54 -0.26 1.86
CA SER A 87 -8.38 -0.27 0.65
C SER A 87 -8.15 -1.50 -0.22
N LEU A 88 -6.94 -2.06 -0.21
CA LEU A 88 -6.62 -3.24 -1.03
C LEU A 88 -7.13 -4.56 -0.42
N GLU A 89 -7.14 -4.66 0.91
CA GLU A 89 -7.58 -5.86 1.64
C GLU A 89 -9.12 -6.08 1.59
N GLU A 90 -9.92 -5.04 1.36
CA GLU A 90 -11.39 -5.15 1.24
C GLU A 90 -11.83 -6.02 0.04
N THR A 91 -10.97 -6.21 -0.97
CA THR A 91 -11.31 -6.92 -2.21
C THR A 91 -10.98 -8.42 -2.20
N THR A 92 -10.24 -8.93 -1.21
CA THR A 92 -9.74 -10.33 -1.19
C THR A 92 -10.16 -11.06 0.10
N SER A 93 -11.30 -11.74 0.06
CA SER A 93 -12.05 -12.17 1.25
C SER A 93 -11.48 -13.34 2.07
N PHE A 94 -10.31 -13.92 1.74
CA PHE A 94 -9.86 -15.18 2.37
C PHE A 94 -8.55 -15.11 3.19
N SER A 95 -7.95 -13.93 3.42
CA SER A 95 -6.73 -13.78 4.25
C SER A 95 -6.68 -12.48 5.10
N TYR A 96 -7.84 -11.88 5.37
CA TYR A 96 -8.02 -10.52 5.88
C TYR A 96 -7.36 -10.21 7.25
N SER A 97 -7.45 -11.11 8.25
CA SER A 97 -6.95 -10.82 9.61
C SER A 97 -5.43 -10.99 9.74
N SER A 98 -4.86 -12.04 9.14
CA SER A 98 -3.44 -12.37 9.33
C SER A 98 -2.49 -11.38 8.63
N SER A 99 -2.92 -10.77 7.52
CA SER A 99 -2.12 -9.75 6.81
C SER A 99 -2.03 -8.45 7.61
N ARG A 100 -3.16 -7.97 8.13
CA ARG A 100 -3.22 -6.77 8.95
C ARG A 100 -2.43 -6.90 10.24
N GLU A 101 -2.58 -8.02 10.94
CA GLU A 101 -1.85 -8.28 12.18
C GLU A 101 -0.33 -8.29 11.97
N ARG A 102 0.14 -8.90 10.87
CA ARG A 102 1.55 -8.87 10.47
C ARG A 102 2.03 -7.44 10.20
N LYS A 103 1.31 -6.66 9.38
CA LYS A 103 1.66 -5.26 9.10
C LYS A 103 1.71 -4.41 10.37
N LEU A 104 0.73 -4.56 11.27
CA LEU A 104 0.72 -3.87 12.55
C LEU A 104 1.93 -4.25 13.43
N LYS A 105 2.35 -5.52 13.40
CA LYS A 105 3.56 -5.96 14.11
C LYS A 105 4.81 -5.28 13.55
N VAL A 106 4.97 -5.25 12.22
CA VAL A 106 6.10 -4.58 11.56
C VAL A 106 6.10 -3.07 11.87
N ILE A 107 4.94 -2.41 11.84
CA ILE A 107 4.81 -0.98 12.20
C ILE A 107 5.29 -0.72 13.63
N LYS A 108 4.92 -1.58 14.60
CA LYS A 108 5.38 -1.46 15.99
C LYS A 108 6.88 -1.67 16.13
N GLU A 109 7.44 -2.58 15.35
CA GLU A 109 8.88 -2.85 15.34
C GLU A 109 9.67 -1.66 14.77
N ILE A 110 9.17 -1.04 13.70
CA ILE A 110 9.72 0.21 13.16
C ILE A 110 9.73 1.31 14.21
N ASP A 111 8.63 1.51 14.94
CA ASP A 111 8.54 2.53 16.00
C ASP A 111 9.59 2.27 17.11
N THR A 112 9.74 1.02 17.52
CA THR A 112 10.76 0.61 18.50
C THR A 112 12.17 0.95 18.02
N LYS A 113 12.50 0.62 16.75
CA LYS A 113 13.81 0.94 16.16
C LYS A 113 14.05 2.44 16.04
N LEU A 114 13.02 3.24 15.77
CA LEU A 114 13.14 4.71 15.75
C LEU A 114 13.39 5.30 17.15
N LEU A 115 12.84 4.69 18.20
CA LEU A 115 13.12 5.07 19.58
C LEU A 115 14.57 4.74 19.94
N GLU A 116 15.05 3.54 19.63
CA GLU A 116 16.45 3.15 19.83
C GLU A 116 17.41 4.08 19.08
N LEU A 117 17.11 4.39 17.82
CA LEU A 117 17.88 5.35 17.02
C LEU A 117 17.94 6.73 17.69
N SER A 118 16.81 7.19 18.22
CA SER A 118 16.72 8.47 18.92
C SER A 118 17.57 8.47 20.20
N GLN A 119 17.55 7.38 20.94
CA GLN A 119 18.35 7.23 22.17
C GLN A 119 19.85 7.21 21.87
N GLU A 120 20.28 6.47 20.84
CA GLU A 120 21.69 6.42 20.45
C GLU A 120 22.21 7.80 20.01
N MET A 121 21.41 8.56 19.27
CA MET A 121 21.78 9.92 18.87
C MET A 121 21.93 10.88 20.06
N VAL A 122 21.13 10.71 21.11
CA VAL A 122 21.25 11.52 22.35
C VAL A 122 22.48 11.11 23.16
N LYS A 123 22.81 9.82 23.20
CA LYS A 123 23.95 9.30 23.96
C LYS A 123 25.31 9.74 23.38
N GLN A 124 25.35 10.29 22.16
CA GLN A 124 26.56 10.73 21.47
C GLN A 124 27.67 9.66 21.44
N GLU A 125 27.31 8.37 21.44
CA GLU A 125 28.28 7.29 21.29
C GLU A 125 28.78 7.26 19.84
N ASP A 126 30.09 7.19 19.65
CA ASP A 126 30.78 7.47 18.38
C ASP A 126 30.70 6.34 17.32
N GLN A 127 29.62 5.56 17.33
CA GLN A 127 29.48 4.34 16.52
C GLN A 127 28.68 4.61 15.24
N ASN A 128 29.32 5.26 14.27
CA ASN A 128 28.72 5.58 12.96
C ASN A 128 28.14 4.36 12.22
N ILE A 129 28.75 3.18 12.41
CA ILE A 129 28.33 1.92 11.81
C ILE A 129 26.96 1.49 12.37
N ARG A 130 26.77 1.56 13.69
CA ARG A 130 25.50 1.19 14.35
C ARG A 130 24.32 2.04 13.87
N LEU A 131 24.56 3.32 13.62
CA LEU A 131 23.54 4.23 13.09
C LEU A 131 23.09 3.79 11.69
N LEU A 132 24.04 3.49 10.80
CA LEU A 132 23.75 3.02 9.45
C LEU A 132 23.04 1.66 9.45
N ASP A 133 23.45 0.73 10.32
CA ASP A 133 22.83 -0.58 10.45
C ASP A 133 21.35 -0.46 10.83
N LYS A 134 21.03 0.33 11.87
CA LYS A 134 19.64 0.57 12.29
C LYS A 134 18.80 1.21 11.18
N MET A 135 19.37 2.14 10.43
CA MET A 135 18.68 2.80 9.33
C MET A 135 18.44 1.84 8.15
N GLY A 136 19.37 0.92 7.91
CA GLY A 136 19.23 -0.18 6.95
C GLY A 136 18.11 -1.15 7.35
N GLU A 137 18.06 -1.55 8.62
CA GLU A 137 16.98 -2.39 9.17
C GLU A 137 15.61 -1.71 8.99
N ILE A 138 15.50 -0.44 9.37
CA ILE A 138 14.28 0.34 9.19
C ILE A 138 13.88 0.37 7.71
N LYS A 139 14.81 0.64 6.80
CA LYS A 139 14.54 0.62 5.35
C LYS A 139 14.03 -0.74 4.88
N GLY A 140 14.64 -1.84 5.35
CA GLY A 140 14.20 -3.20 5.02
C GLY A 140 12.76 -3.46 5.46
N MET A 141 12.41 -3.08 6.69
CA MET A 141 11.04 -3.21 7.20
C MET A 141 10.04 -2.34 6.44
N LEU A 142 10.43 -1.14 6.02
CA LEU A 142 9.56 -0.28 5.21
C LEU A 142 9.31 -0.90 3.83
N ILE A 143 10.31 -1.55 3.24
CA ILE A 143 10.17 -2.26 1.96
C ILE A 143 9.23 -3.45 2.08
N ASP A 144 9.32 -4.23 3.17
CA ASP A 144 8.43 -5.35 3.47
C ASP A 144 6.95 -4.93 3.59
N LEU A 145 6.69 -3.68 3.98
CA LEU A 145 5.32 -3.17 4.18
C LEU A 145 4.56 -2.85 2.88
N TYR A 146 5.22 -2.64 1.75
CA TYR A 146 4.56 -2.26 0.49
C TYR A 146 4.87 -3.17 -0.71
N LEU A 147 5.79 -4.12 -0.56
CA LEU A 147 5.98 -5.21 -1.52
C LEU A 147 4.78 -6.18 -1.49
#